data_AF-A0A964U686-F1
#
_entry.id   AF-A0A964U686-F1
#
_cell.length_a   1.000
_cell.length_b   1.000
_cell.length_c   1.000
_cell.angle_alpha   90.00
_cell.angle_beta   90.00
_cell.angle_gamma   90.00
#
_symmetry.space_group_name_H-M   'P 1'
#
loop_
_entity.id
_entity.type
_entity.pdbx_description
1 polymer ?
#
loop_
_entity_poly.entity_id
_entity_poly.type
_entity_poly.pdbx_seq_one_letter_code
_entity_poly.pdbx_strand_id
1 'polypeptide(L)'
;MAATKPVAYIDARALTAGDLRASLYEAAGGEVLADLVLDRAVAQALADRGLEPDAADLAAEKRRLLETLSDDPDTAARLLNELRNTRGLGQARFEALLRRSAGLRKLVADRVEVTDAALQRQYLLRHGPRYRVRLLVTATADEANKLRRQALDGTPFSDLAALHSIDPSAAQGGLLSPISPADTSYPQAVRNALPKLDAEAISPVLALGDRFAVLKLEDKIKADDVALDDVRNELASAVRRRGERLLMEQQARELLAAAEVVVLDPALKAAWERQRDRLLTQP
;
A
#
# COMPACT_ATOMS: atom_id res chain seq x y z
N MET A 1 -36.96 -16.00 32.26
CA MET A 1 -36.20 -15.73 31.02
C MET A 1 -36.79 -14.47 30.40
N ALA A 2 -36.01 -13.42 30.21
CA ALA A 2 -36.51 -12.20 29.57
C ALA A 2 -36.90 -12.52 28.12
N ALA A 3 -38.13 -12.19 27.72
CA ALA A 3 -38.57 -12.38 26.34
C ALA A 3 -37.68 -11.54 25.42
N THR A 4 -37.03 -12.19 24.46
CA THR A 4 -36.16 -11.52 23.48
C THR A 4 -37.00 -10.59 22.61
N LYS A 5 -36.60 -9.31 22.57
CA LYS A 5 -37.30 -8.27 21.81
C LYS A 5 -37.28 -8.58 20.30
N PRO A 6 -38.42 -8.48 19.59
CA PRO A 6 -38.44 -8.67 18.14
C PRO A 6 -37.66 -7.55 17.44
N VAL A 7 -36.96 -7.91 16.36
CA VAL A 7 -36.17 -6.99 15.51
C VAL A 7 -36.82 -6.78 14.14
N ALA A 8 -37.66 -7.70 13.68
CA ALA A 8 -38.40 -7.61 12.42
C ALA A 8 -39.66 -8.49 12.45
N TYR A 9 -40.55 -8.31 11.48
CA TYR A 9 -41.71 -9.18 11.25
C TYR A 9 -41.76 -9.59 9.76
N ILE A 10 -42.01 -10.87 9.48
CA ILE A 10 -42.32 -11.39 8.14
C ILE A 10 -43.71 -12.03 8.21
N ASP A 11 -44.67 -11.53 7.43
CA ASP A 11 -46.06 -12.01 7.44
C ASP A 11 -46.64 -12.13 8.87
N ALA A 12 -46.43 -11.07 9.67
CA ALA A 12 -46.78 -10.96 11.09
C ALA A 12 -46.07 -11.94 12.06
N ARG A 13 -45.09 -12.73 11.59
CA ARG A 13 -44.23 -13.56 12.46
C ARG A 13 -43.00 -12.78 12.89
N ALA A 14 -42.80 -12.67 14.20
CA ALA A 14 -41.66 -11.98 14.79
C ALA A 14 -40.35 -12.73 14.53
N LEU A 15 -39.33 -12.00 14.14
CA LEU A 15 -37.93 -12.42 14.15
C LEU A 15 -37.20 -11.72 15.30
N THR A 16 -36.29 -12.44 15.93
CA THR A 16 -35.40 -11.99 16.98
C THR A 16 -33.98 -11.82 16.45
N ALA A 17 -33.12 -11.14 17.22
CA ALA A 17 -31.70 -11.09 16.89
C ALA A 17 -31.06 -12.50 16.82
N GLY A 18 -31.58 -13.46 17.60
CA GLY A 18 -31.11 -14.84 17.59
C GLY A 18 -31.32 -15.54 16.25
N ASP A 19 -32.44 -15.25 15.57
CA ASP A 19 -32.78 -15.84 14.27
C ASP A 19 -31.81 -15.41 13.16
N LEU A 20 -31.22 -14.20 13.28
CA LEU A 20 -30.27 -13.67 12.31
C LEU A 20 -28.80 -13.95 12.69
N ARG A 21 -28.53 -14.30 13.95
CA ARG A 21 -27.18 -14.24 14.55
C ARG A 21 -26.13 -15.05 13.82
N ALA A 22 -26.42 -16.32 13.51
CA ALA A 22 -25.46 -17.20 12.85
C ALA A 22 -25.11 -16.69 11.44
N SER A 23 -26.13 -16.32 10.65
CA SER A 23 -25.94 -15.77 9.30
C SER A 23 -25.19 -14.43 9.32
N LEU A 24 -25.43 -13.57 10.32
CA LEU A 24 -24.67 -12.33 10.50
C LEU A 24 -23.21 -12.62 10.86
N TYR A 25 -22.94 -13.63 11.69
CA TYR A 25 -21.57 -14.04 12.00
C TYR A 25 -20.83 -14.56 10.78
N GLU A 26 -21.48 -15.38 9.95
CA GLU A 26 -20.91 -15.88 8.71
C GLU A 26 -20.63 -14.76 7.71
N ALA A 27 -21.57 -13.82 7.56
CA ALA A 27 -21.48 -12.73 6.59
C ALA A 27 -20.44 -11.67 6.98
N ALA A 28 -20.37 -11.27 8.26
CA ALA A 28 -19.56 -10.14 8.69
C ALA A 28 -18.95 -10.26 10.10
N GLY A 29 -19.28 -11.31 10.87
CA GLY A 29 -18.87 -11.44 12.26
C GLY A 29 -17.35 -11.44 12.47
N GLY A 30 -16.60 -12.10 11.58
CA GLY A 30 -15.14 -12.12 11.63
C GLY A 30 -14.52 -10.72 11.46
N GLU A 31 -15.03 -9.93 10.52
CA GLU A 31 -14.58 -8.54 10.28
C GLU A 31 -14.91 -7.64 11.48
N VAL A 32 -16.15 -7.73 11.99
CA VAL A 32 -16.58 -6.95 13.16
C VAL A 32 -15.77 -7.34 14.40
N LEU A 33 -15.47 -8.62 14.60
CA LEU A 33 -14.62 -9.05 15.71
C LEU A 33 -13.19 -8.53 15.56
N ALA A 34 -12.62 -8.54 14.34
CA ALA A 34 -11.30 -7.97 14.07
C ALA A 34 -11.23 -6.47 14.40
N ASP A 35 -12.24 -5.70 14.00
CA ASP A 35 -12.37 -4.29 14.36
C ASP A 35 -12.36 -4.12 15.89
N LEU A 36 -13.20 -4.89 16.61
CA LEU A 36 -13.31 -4.80 18.06
C LEU A 36 -12.04 -5.22 18.82
N VAL A 37 -11.32 -6.22 18.31
CA VAL A 37 -10.04 -6.66 18.88
C VAL A 37 -9.03 -5.54 18.73
N LEU A 38 -8.92 -4.96 17.53
CA LEU A 38 -7.97 -3.89 17.26
C LEU A 38 -8.33 -2.60 18.01
N ASP A 39 -9.61 -2.25 18.11
CA ASP A 39 -10.08 -1.10 18.89
C ASP A 39 -9.66 -1.21 20.37
N ARG A 40 -9.82 -2.40 20.96
CA ARG A 40 -9.40 -2.66 22.35
C ARG A 40 -7.88 -2.62 22.51
N ALA A 41 -7.14 -3.24 21.59
CA ALA A 41 -5.68 -3.28 21.65
C ALA A 41 -5.08 -1.87 21.49
N VAL A 42 -5.62 -1.05 20.60
CA VAL A 42 -5.21 0.35 20.42
C VAL A 42 -5.55 1.17 21.67
N ALA A 43 -6.75 1.02 22.24
CA ALA A 43 -7.14 1.72 23.46
C ALA A 43 -6.22 1.36 24.65
N GLN A 44 -5.87 0.09 24.82
CA GLN A 44 -4.94 -0.36 25.85
C GLN A 44 -3.55 0.25 25.64
N ALA A 45 -2.99 0.15 24.43
CA ALA A 45 -1.66 0.68 24.13
C ALA A 45 -1.56 2.20 24.32
N LEU A 46 -2.66 2.93 24.08
CA LEU A 46 -2.75 4.37 24.36
C LEU A 46 -2.79 4.63 25.87
N ALA A 47 -3.61 3.89 26.61
CA ALA A 47 -3.72 4.01 28.06
C ALA A 47 -2.39 3.74 28.77
N ASP A 48 -1.64 2.72 28.33
CA ASP A 48 -0.30 2.39 28.85
C ASP A 48 0.70 3.55 28.69
N ARG A 49 0.45 4.44 27.73
CA ARG A 49 1.26 5.65 27.47
C ARG A 49 0.61 6.95 27.97
N GLY A 50 -0.54 6.87 28.65
CA GLY A 50 -1.29 8.05 29.09
C GLY A 50 -1.80 8.92 27.93
N LEU A 51 -2.08 8.32 26.78
CA LEU A 51 -2.59 9.01 25.58
C LEU A 51 -4.09 8.74 25.40
N GLU A 52 -4.80 9.71 24.84
CA GLU A 52 -6.19 9.54 24.39
C GLU A 52 -6.45 10.37 23.12
N PRO A 53 -7.16 9.83 22.11
CA PRO A 53 -7.58 10.59 20.95
C PRO A 53 -8.83 11.42 21.28
N ASP A 54 -8.78 12.71 20.96
CA ASP A 54 -9.86 13.66 21.19
C ASP A 54 -10.69 13.92 19.93
N ALA A 55 -11.68 14.81 20.02
CA ALA A 55 -12.56 15.15 18.90
C ALA A 55 -11.80 15.80 17.72
N ALA A 56 -10.73 16.56 17.99
CA ALA A 56 -9.92 17.18 16.95
C ALA A 56 -9.12 16.14 16.17
N ASP A 57 -8.63 15.10 16.84
CA ASP A 57 -7.94 13.98 16.20
C ASP A 57 -8.87 13.21 15.25
N LEU A 58 -10.10 12.89 15.72
CA LEU A 58 -11.10 12.21 14.89
C LEU A 58 -11.48 13.05 13.66
N ALA A 59 -11.63 14.37 13.84
CA ALA A 59 -11.89 15.30 12.75
C ALA A 59 -10.72 15.34 11.75
N ALA A 60 -9.47 15.27 12.24
CA ALA A 60 -8.29 15.21 11.39
C ALA A 60 -8.25 13.93 10.55
N GLU A 61 -8.55 12.77 11.14
CA GLU A 61 -8.60 11.52 10.37
C GLU A 61 -9.70 11.53 9.32
N LYS A 62 -10.87 12.11 9.63
CA LYS A 62 -11.92 12.27 8.63
C LYS A 62 -11.48 13.18 7.47
N ARG A 63 -10.78 14.28 7.75
CA ARG A 63 -10.23 15.16 6.70
C ARG A 63 -9.22 14.43 5.83
N ARG A 64 -8.26 13.71 6.42
CA ARG A 64 -7.27 12.91 5.67
C ARG A 64 -7.94 11.86 4.78
N LEU A 65 -8.99 11.20 5.27
CA LEU A 65 -9.75 10.24 4.48
C LEU A 65 -10.42 10.92 3.27
N LEU A 66 -11.05 12.09 3.47
CA LEU A 66 -11.67 12.85 2.38
C LEU A 66 -10.63 13.29 1.33
N GLU A 67 -9.47 13.79 1.77
CA GLU A 67 -8.34 14.17 0.89
C GLU A 67 -7.83 12.99 0.04
N THR A 68 -7.96 11.75 0.50
CA THR A 68 -7.59 10.57 -0.33
C THR A 68 -8.61 10.24 -1.41
N LEU A 69 -9.84 10.75 -1.30
CA LEU A 69 -10.94 10.46 -2.22
C LEU A 69 -11.03 11.53 -3.32
N SER A 70 -10.95 12.80 -2.95
CA SER A 70 -10.98 13.93 -3.89
C SER A 70 -10.50 15.21 -3.23
N ASP A 71 -9.90 16.10 -4.02
CA ASP A 71 -9.60 17.48 -3.61
C ASP A 71 -10.87 18.35 -3.53
N ASP A 72 -11.93 17.98 -4.25
CA ASP A 72 -13.22 18.67 -4.21
C ASP A 72 -14.06 18.18 -3.00
N PRO A 73 -14.43 19.07 -2.06
CA PRO A 73 -15.11 18.66 -0.82
C PRO A 73 -16.44 17.94 -1.04
N ASP A 74 -17.25 18.38 -2.01
CA ASP A 74 -18.57 17.82 -2.27
C ASP A 74 -18.46 16.43 -2.92
N THR A 75 -17.52 16.28 -3.86
CA THR A 75 -17.18 14.98 -4.44
C THR A 75 -16.62 14.03 -3.41
N ALA A 76 -15.68 14.47 -2.55
CA ALA A 76 -15.12 13.65 -1.49
C ALA A 76 -16.20 13.15 -0.52
N ALA A 77 -17.16 14.00 -0.14
CA ALA A 77 -18.25 13.62 0.74
C ALA A 77 -19.17 12.56 0.11
N ARG A 78 -19.48 12.68 -1.19
CA ARG A 78 -20.27 11.68 -1.92
C ARG A 78 -19.54 10.34 -2.01
N LEU A 79 -18.27 10.35 -2.43
CA LEU A 79 -17.44 9.14 -2.52
C LEU A 79 -17.27 8.46 -1.15
N LEU A 80 -17.16 9.23 -0.07
CA LEU A 80 -17.12 8.67 1.28
C LEU A 80 -18.41 7.93 1.63
N ASN A 81 -19.56 8.52 1.31
CA ASN A 81 -20.86 7.87 1.56
C ASN A 81 -21.03 6.61 0.73
N GLU A 82 -20.63 6.62 -0.54
CA GLU A 82 -20.62 5.43 -1.41
C GLU A 82 -19.72 4.33 -0.83
N LEU A 83 -18.48 4.67 -0.47
CA LEU A 83 -17.54 3.74 0.15
C LEU A 83 -18.11 3.11 1.43
N ARG A 84 -18.74 3.92 2.28
CA ARG A 84 -19.37 3.44 3.51
C ARG A 84 -20.52 2.47 3.20
N ASN A 85 -21.35 2.79 2.22
CA ASN A 85 -22.47 1.94 1.82
C ASN A 85 -21.98 0.61 1.24
N THR A 86 -20.99 0.63 0.35
CA THR A 86 -20.41 -0.58 -0.25
C THR A 86 -19.79 -1.50 0.80
N ARG A 87 -19.23 -0.95 1.89
CA ARG A 87 -18.62 -1.73 2.98
C ARG A 87 -19.56 -2.03 4.15
N GLY A 88 -20.83 -1.64 4.09
CA GLY A 88 -21.75 -1.77 5.22
C GLY A 88 -21.26 -1.02 6.48
N LEU A 89 -20.53 0.08 6.29
CA LEU A 89 -19.89 0.85 7.35
C LEU A 89 -20.83 1.97 7.86
N GLY A 90 -21.78 1.53 8.70
CA GLY A 90 -22.71 2.42 9.40
C GLY A 90 -22.02 3.40 10.36
N GLN A 91 -22.79 4.34 10.93
CA GLN A 91 -22.26 5.44 11.75
C GLN A 91 -21.36 4.98 12.89
N ALA A 92 -21.81 4.04 13.72
CA ALA A 92 -21.06 3.58 14.89
C ALA A 92 -19.70 2.95 14.51
N ARG A 93 -19.68 2.07 13.49
CA ARG A 93 -18.42 1.46 13.02
C ARG A 93 -17.51 2.48 12.34
N PHE A 94 -18.07 3.47 11.65
CA PHE A 94 -17.29 4.55 11.05
C PHE A 94 -16.62 5.44 12.11
N GLU A 95 -17.34 5.81 13.16
CA GLU A 95 -16.77 6.56 14.29
C GLU A 95 -15.68 5.76 15.01
N ALA A 96 -15.90 4.46 15.24
CA ALA A 96 -14.89 3.57 15.79
C ALA A 96 -13.64 3.48 14.91
N LEU A 97 -13.81 3.36 13.58
CA LEU A 97 -12.72 3.38 12.61
C LEU A 97 -11.89 4.68 12.69
N LEU A 98 -12.55 5.85 12.79
CA LEU A 98 -11.87 7.14 12.92
C LEU A 98 -11.09 7.22 14.23
N ARG A 99 -11.69 6.80 15.35
CA ARG A 99 -11.02 6.76 16.66
C ARG A 99 -9.82 5.82 16.65
N ARG A 100 -9.96 4.64 16.07
CA ARG A 100 -8.86 3.67 15.91
C ARG A 100 -7.72 4.24 15.08
N SER A 101 -8.05 4.85 13.93
CA SER A 101 -7.05 5.47 13.05
C SER A 101 -6.30 6.61 13.75
N ALA A 102 -7.03 7.45 14.50
CA ALA A 102 -6.46 8.53 15.29
C ALA A 102 -5.53 7.99 16.40
N GLY A 103 -5.99 6.95 17.10
CA GLY A 103 -5.21 6.26 18.13
C GLY A 103 -3.91 5.65 17.59
N LEU A 104 -3.99 4.91 16.48
CA LEU A 104 -2.82 4.35 15.81
C LEU A 104 -1.84 5.45 15.38
N ARG A 105 -2.33 6.56 14.82
CA ARG A 105 -1.45 7.68 14.43
C ARG A 105 -0.74 8.29 15.64
N LYS A 106 -1.44 8.47 16.77
CA LYS A 106 -0.82 8.94 18.03
C LYS A 106 0.25 7.98 18.53
N LEU A 107 0.00 6.67 18.50
CA LEU A 107 0.95 5.64 18.96
C LEU A 107 2.27 5.62 18.18
N VAL A 108 2.25 6.06 16.92
CA VAL A 108 3.44 6.04 16.05
C VAL A 108 4.04 7.42 15.81
N ALA A 109 3.42 8.49 16.31
CA ALA A 109 3.81 9.86 15.98
C ALA A 109 5.27 10.19 16.34
N ASP A 110 5.76 9.63 17.45
CA ASP A 110 7.14 9.74 17.94
C ASP A 110 8.15 8.94 17.11
N ARG A 111 7.70 7.89 16.43
CA ARG A 111 8.53 7.03 15.56
C ARG A 111 8.64 7.55 14.13
N VAL A 112 7.88 8.57 13.75
CA VAL A 112 7.87 9.09 12.37
C VAL A 112 8.98 10.11 12.18
N GLU A 113 10.06 9.65 11.57
CA GLU A 113 11.21 10.48 11.24
C GLU A 113 11.21 10.88 9.75
N VAL A 114 11.32 12.18 9.49
CA VAL A 114 11.61 12.71 8.16
C VAL A 114 13.11 12.91 8.07
N THR A 115 13.82 11.94 7.51
CA THR A 115 15.27 12.02 7.32
C THR A 115 15.62 12.77 6.04
N ASP A 116 16.77 13.44 6.01
CA ASP A 116 17.27 14.11 4.80
C ASP A 116 17.42 13.13 3.62
N ALA A 117 17.82 11.89 3.90
CA ALA A 117 17.89 10.84 2.90
C ALA A 117 16.52 10.49 2.30
N ALA A 118 15.46 10.43 3.12
CA ALA A 118 14.10 10.18 2.65
C ALA A 118 13.56 11.37 1.84
N LEU A 119 13.85 12.60 2.29
CA LEU A 119 13.50 13.82 1.59
C LEU A 119 14.18 13.91 0.22
N GLN A 120 15.51 13.71 0.18
CA GLN A 120 16.30 13.72 -1.04
C GLN A 120 15.81 12.66 -2.03
N ARG A 121 15.52 11.45 -1.55
CA ARG A 121 14.96 10.39 -2.39
C ARG A 121 13.60 10.79 -2.97
N GLN A 122 12.71 11.34 -2.16
CA GLN A 122 11.38 11.78 -2.63
C GLN A 122 11.49 12.93 -3.64
N TYR A 123 12.42 13.86 -3.44
CA TYR A 123 12.74 14.91 -4.42
C TYR A 123 13.21 14.31 -5.75
N LEU A 124 14.19 13.42 -5.72
CA LEU A 124 14.70 12.76 -6.93
C LEU A 124 13.65 11.90 -7.66
N LEU A 125 12.67 11.36 -6.94
CA LEU A 125 11.54 10.65 -7.54
C LEU A 125 10.61 11.58 -8.33
N ARG A 126 10.42 12.81 -7.86
CA ARG A 126 9.47 13.77 -8.45
C ARG A 126 10.13 14.67 -9.50
N HIS A 127 11.29 15.22 -9.16
CA HIS A 127 11.99 16.29 -9.88
C HIS A 127 13.33 15.83 -10.48
N GLY A 128 13.86 14.68 -10.05
CA GLY A 128 15.13 14.16 -10.53
C GLY A 128 15.10 13.63 -11.97
N PRO A 129 16.28 13.32 -12.54
CA PRO A 129 16.38 12.82 -13.90
C PRO A 129 15.71 11.44 -14.03
N ARG A 130 15.15 11.18 -15.20
CA ARG A 130 14.52 9.90 -15.55
C ARG A 130 15.12 9.32 -16.83
N TYR A 131 15.13 8.00 -16.92
CA TYR A 131 15.76 7.28 -18.01
C TYR A 131 14.72 6.42 -18.71
N ARG A 132 14.51 6.65 -20.02
CA ARG A 132 13.68 5.79 -20.86
C ARG A 132 14.57 4.71 -21.42
N VAL A 133 14.25 3.46 -21.09
CA VAL A 133 15.08 2.30 -21.47
C VAL A 133 14.22 1.18 -22.05
N ARG A 134 14.89 0.31 -22.80
CA ARG A 134 14.40 -1.04 -23.08
C ARG A 134 15.11 -2.05 -22.19
N LEU A 135 14.35 -3.01 -21.69
CA LEU A 135 14.79 -4.09 -20.82
C LEU A 135 14.67 -5.44 -21.55
N LEU A 136 15.71 -6.25 -21.45
CA LEU A 136 15.72 -7.64 -21.85
C LEU A 136 16.16 -8.46 -20.63
N VAL A 137 15.33 -9.41 -20.19
CA VAL A 137 15.63 -10.30 -19.06
C VAL A 137 15.70 -11.75 -19.53
N THR A 138 16.70 -12.50 -19.08
CA THR A 138 16.86 -13.93 -19.34
C THR A 138 17.05 -14.71 -18.04
N ALA A 139 16.89 -16.03 -18.14
CA ALA A 139 17.15 -16.93 -17.01
C ALA A 139 18.66 -17.16 -16.78
N THR A 140 19.49 -17.05 -17.82
CA THR A 140 20.93 -17.35 -17.72
C THR A 140 21.81 -16.19 -18.22
N ALA A 141 22.99 -16.06 -17.61
CA ALA A 141 23.98 -15.06 -17.99
C ALA A 141 24.50 -15.26 -19.41
N ASP A 142 24.67 -16.51 -19.85
CA ASP A 142 25.18 -16.85 -21.17
C ASP A 142 24.22 -16.39 -22.27
N GLU A 143 22.92 -16.59 -22.05
CA GLU A 143 21.88 -16.10 -22.95
C GLU A 143 21.85 -14.57 -23.01
N ALA A 144 21.88 -13.89 -21.86
CA ALA A 144 21.96 -12.43 -21.82
C ALA A 144 23.19 -11.89 -22.57
N ASN A 145 24.35 -12.52 -22.39
CA ASN A 145 25.58 -12.14 -23.09
C ASN A 145 25.50 -12.39 -24.60
N LYS A 146 24.89 -13.50 -25.02
CA LYS A 146 24.66 -13.81 -26.44
C LYS A 146 23.76 -12.74 -27.09
N LEU A 147 22.61 -12.45 -26.48
CA LEU A 147 21.65 -11.47 -27.00
C LEU A 147 22.24 -10.06 -26.99
N ARG A 148 23.00 -9.70 -25.94
CA ARG A 148 23.75 -8.44 -25.88
C ARG A 148 24.73 -8.29 -27.05
N ARG A 149 25.49 -9.34 -27.40
CA ARG A 149 26.41 -9.31 -28.55
C ARG A 149 25.65 -9.08 -29.85
N GLN A 150 24.55 -9.81 -30.09
CA GLN A 150 23.72 -9.62 -31.28
C GLN A 150 23.18 -8.20 -31.41
N ALA A 151 22.78 -7.59 -30.28
CA ALA A 151 22.32 -6.22 -30.24
C ALA A 151 23.45 -5.22 -30.57
N LEU A 152 24.66 -5.45 -30.06
CA LEU A 152 25.85 -4.66 -30.37
C LEU A 152 26.30 -4.82 -31.83
N ASP A 153 26.09 -6.00 -32.42
CA ASP A 153 26.37 -6.29 -33.83
C ASP A 153 25.29 -5.71 -34.78
N GLY A 154 24.27 -5.02 -34.25
CA GLY A 154 23.28 -4.26 -35.02
C GLY A 154 21.89 -4.88 -35.10
N THR A 155 21.63 -6.01 -34.44
CA THR A 155 20.27 -6.57 -34.37
C THR A 155 19.36 -5.65 -33.54
N PRO A 156 18.14 -5.32 -33.99
CA PRO A 156 17.25 -4.44 -33.22
C PRO A 156 16.97 -4.98 -31.81
N PHE A 157 17.30 -4.19 -30.79
CA PHE A 157 17.14 -4.58 -29.39
C PHE A 157 15.67 -4.90 -29.04
N SER A 158 14.73 -4.18 -29.64
CA SER A 158 13.28 -4.42 -29.48
C SER A 158 12.88 -5.82 -29.87
N ASP A 159 13.46 -6.35 -30.94
CA ASP A 159 13.08 -7.64 -31.51
C ASP A 159 13.67 -8.77 -30.66
N LEU A 160 14.92 -8.60 -30.22
CA LEU A 160 15.56 -9.50 -29.26
C LEU A 160 14.79 -9.54 -27.94
N ALA A 161 14.35 -8.39 -27.43
CA ALA A 161 13.54 -8.32 -26.21
C ALA A 161 12.17 -8.97 -26.41
N ALA A 162 11.48 -8.71 -27.53
CA ALA A 162 10.17 -9.29 -27.81
C ALA A 162 10.21 -10.82 -27.95
N LEU A 163 11.28 -11.35 -28.54
CA LEU A 163 11.39 -12.79 -28.84
C LEU A 163 11.94 -13.61 -27.66
N HIS A 164 12.84 -13.03 -26.85
CA HIS A 164 13.62 -13.80 -25.87
C HIS A 164 13.45 -13.34 -24.41
N SER A 165 12.91 -12.15 -24.15
CA SER A 165 12.81 -11.66 -22.78
C SER A 165 11.72 -12.39 -22.00
N ILE A 166 12.02 -12.77 -20.77
CA ILE A 166 11.05 -13.35 -19.81
C ILE A 166 10.34 -12.28 -18.96
N ASP A 167 10.65 -11.00 -19.19
CA ASP A 167 9.98 -9.88 -18.51
C ASP A 167 8.68 -9.49 -19.22
N PRO A 168 7.61 -9.09 -18.50
CA PRO A 168 6.34 -8.67 -19.12
C PRO A 168 6.46 -7.54 -20.16
N SER A 169 7.51 -6.70 -20.07
CA SER A 169 7.76 -5.65 -21.07
C SER A 169 8.15 -6.19 -22.46
N ALA A 170 8.44 -7.49 -22.60
CA ALA A 170 8.72 -8.15 -23.88
C ALA A 170 7.64 -7.84 -24.94
N ALA A 171 6.37 -7.82 -24.53
CA ALA A 171 5.24 -7.51 -25.42
C ALA A 171 5.32 -6.11 -26.07
N GLN A 172 6.12 -5.20 -25.51
CA GLN A 172 6.37 -3.85 -26.02
C GLN A 172 7.83 -3.68 -26.49
N GLY A 173 8.50 -4.78 -26.85
CA GLY A 173 9.91 -4.79 -27.24
C GLY A 173 10.83 -4.31 -26.10
N GLY A 174 10.49 -4.67 -24.87
CA GLY A 174 11.22 -4.31 -23.66
C GLY A 174 11.03 -2.88 -23.17
N LEU A 175 10.19 -2.06 -23.81
CA LEU A 175 10.05 -0.65 -23.46
C LEU A 175 9.44 -0.48 -22.06
N LEU A 176 10.12 0.28 -21.20
CA LEU A 176 9.64 0.62 -19.86
C LEU A 176 9.21 2.09 -19.77
N SER A 177 8.29 2.37 -18.84
CA SER A 177 8.04 3.74 -18.38
C SER A 177 9.33 4.37 -17.84
N PRO A 178 9.52 5.69 -17.98
CA PRO A 178 10.75 6.34 -17.54
C PRO A 178 11.08 6.09 -16.07
N ILE A 179 12.30 5.63 -15.81
CA ILE A 179 12.74 5.17 -14.49
C ILE A 179 13.54 6.27 -13.80
N SER A 180 13.22 6.55 -12.53
CA SER A 180 14.10 7.32 -11.65
C SER A 180 15.09 6.39 -10.94
N PRO A 181 16.41 6.68 -10.90
CA PRO A 181 17.37 5.90 -10.11
C PRO A 181 17.07 5.86 -8.61
N ALA A 182 16.24 6.79 -8.12
CA ALA A 182 15.78 6.84 -6.73
C ALA A 182 14.63 5.87 -6.43
N ASP A 183 14.03 5.24 -7.44
CA ASP A 183 12.90 4.31 -7.29
C ASP A 183 13.35 2.92 -6.86
N THR A 184 13.18 2.61 -5.58
CA THR A 184 13.59 1.35 -4.97
C THR A 184 12.76 0.14 -5.40
N SER A 185 11.70 0.31 -6.20
CA SER A 185 11.00 -0.83 -6.82
C SER A 185 11.88 -1.54 -7.85
N TYR A 186 12.87 -0.84 -8.43
CA TYR A 186 13.85 -1.41 -9.34
C TYR A 186 15.08 -1.95 -8.59
N PRO A 187 15.65 -3.10 -9.02
CA PRO A 187 16.87 -3.65 -8.45
C PRO A 187 18.03 -2.65 -8.46
N GLN A 188 18.87 -2.68 -7.42
CA GLN A 188 19.99 -1.74 -7.29
C GLN A 188 20.94 -1.77 -8.49
N ALA A 189 21.17 -2.94 -9.11
CA ALA A 189 22.00 -3.08 -10.30
C ALA A 189 21.47 -2.23 -11.47
N VAL A 190 20.15 -2.22 -11.69
CA VAL A 190 19.49 -1.39 -12.71
C VAL A 190 19.68 0.08 -12.38
N ARG A 191 19.32 0.49 -11.15
CA ARG A 191 19.39 1.90 -10.70
C ARG A 191 20.81 2.48 -10.82
N ASN A 192 21.83 1.67 -10.51
CA ASN A 192 23.23 2.08 -10.62
C ASN A 192 23.74 2.12 -12.07
N ALA A 193 23.14 1.35 -12.98
CA ALA A 193 23.53 1.31 -14.39
C ALA A 193 22.96 2.51 -15.17
N LEU A 194 21.70 2.89 -14.92
CA LEU A 194 21.00 3.97 -15.65
C LEU A 194 21.83 5.27 -15.83
N PRO A 195 22.37 5.90 -14.77
CA PRO A 195 23.10 7.16 -14.92
C PRO A 195 24.43 7.02 -15.67
N LYS A 196 24.95 5.79 -15.81
CA LYS A 196 26.23 5.50 -16.47
C LYS A 196 26.09 5.19 -17.96
N LEU A 197 24.87 5.00 -18.46
CA LEU A 197 24.64 4.72 -19.86
C LEU A 197 24.66 6.01 -20.67
N ASP A 198 25.30 5.98 -21.83
CA ASP A 198 25.19 7.02 -22.85
C ASP A 198 23.96 6.82 -23.73
N ALA A 199 23.57 7.84 -24.48
CA ALA A 199 22.42 7.76 -25.39
C ALA A 199 22.61 6.60 -26.38
N GLU A 200 21.56 5.81 -26.61
CA GLU A 200 21.57 4.59 -27.45
C GLU A 200 22.50 3.46 -26.96
N ALA A 201 23.20 3.63 -25.82
CA ALA A 201 24.14 2.63 -25.33
C ALA A 201 23.44 1.40 -24.72
N ILE A 202 24.06 0.24 -24.92
CA ILE A 202 23.64 -1.04 -24.34
C ILE A 202 24.53 -1.36 -23.13
N SER A 203 23.90 -1.54 -21.98
CA SER A 203 24.58 -1.89 -20.72
C SER A 203 25.31 -3.25 -20.78
N PRO A 204 26.28 -3.49 -19.90
CA PRO A 204 26.71 -4.85 -19.55
C PRO A 204 25.55 -5.69 -19.00
N VAL A 205 25.72 -7.02 -18.96
CA VAL A 205 24.74 -7.90 -18.30
C VAL A 205 24.70 -7.59 -16.80
N LEU A 206 23.51 -7.30 -16.30
CA LEU A 206 23.21 -6.99 -14.90
C LEU A 206 22.65 -8.25 -14.22
N ALA A 207 23.24 -8.66 -13.11
CA ALA A 207 22.69 -9.75 -12.29
C ALA A 207 21.54 -9.22 -11.41
N LEU A 208 20.37 -9.86 -11.51
CA LEU A 208 19.15 -9.53 -10.78
C LEU A 208 18.72 -10.69 -9.86
N GLY A 209 19.65 -11.18 -9.04
CA GLY A 209 19.44 -12.39 -8.24
C GLY A 209 19.57 -13.64 -9.11
N ASP A 210 18.45 -14.30 -9.39
CA ASP A 210 18.36 -15.53 -10.20
C ASP A 210 18.15 -15.27 -11.70
N ARG A 211 18.07 -14.01 -12.10
CA ARG A 211 17.86 -13.57 -13.48
C ARG A 211 18.93 -12.60 -13.94
N PHE A 212 19.02 -12.40 -15.25
CA PHE A 212 20.02 -11.53 -15.87
C PHE A 212 19.33 -10.54 -16.79
N ALA A 213 19.77 -9.28 -16.75
CA ALA A 213 19.17 -8.21 -17.53
C ALA A 213 20.17 -7.47 -18.38
N VAL A 214 19.71 -6.98 -19.52
CA VAL A 214 20.40 -6.02 -20.38
C VAL A 214 19.46 -4.85 -20.60
N LEU A 215 19.99 -3.64 -20.44
CA LEU A 215 19.32 -2.38 -20.72
C LEU A 215 19.88 -1.75 -22.00
N LYS A 216 19.00 -1.15 -22.81
CA LYS A 216 19.34 -0.16 -23.85
C LYS A 216 18.75 1.19 -23.46
N LEU A 217 19.56 2.24 -23.46
CA LEU A 217 19.07 3.60 -23.21
C LEU A 217 18.47 4.20 -24.48
N GLU A 218 17.22 4.63 -24.41
CA GLU A 218 16.54 5.32 -25.52
C GLU A 218 16.59 6.83 -25.32
N ASP A 219 16.40 7.31 -24.08
CA ASP A 219 16.37 8.75 -23.81
C ASP A 219 16.74 9.08 -22.35
N LYS A 220 17.36 10.25 -22.15
CA LYS A 220 17.65 10.84 -20.84
C LYS A 220 16.75 12.07 -20.64
N ILE A 221 15.75 11.93 -19.79
CA ILE A 221 14.89 13.04 -19.37
C ILE A 221 15.60 13.76 -18.24
N LYS A 222 15.94 15.03 -18.45
CA LYS A 222 16.61 15.87 -17.45
C LYS A 222 15.71 16.08 -16.23
N ALA A 223 16.34 16.37 -15.10
CA ALA A 223 15.64 16.91 -13.95
C ALA A 223 14.92 18.21 -14.34
N ASP A 224 13.81 18.52 -13.68
CA ASP A 224 13.19 19.83 -13.81
C ASP A 224 13.97 20.88 -13.00
N ASP A 225 13.68 22.16 -13.26
CA ASP A 225 14.39 23.29 -12.65
C ASP A 225 13.82 23.68 -11.26
N VAL A 226 13.10 22.77 -10.59
CA VAL A 226 12.52 23.03 -9.25
C VAL A 226 13.57 22.79 -8.18
N ALA A 227 13.90 23.81 -7.39
CA ALA A 227 14.85 23.67 -6.30
C ALA A 227 14.24 22.88 -5.12
N LEU A 228 15.05 22.04 -4.46
CA LEU A 228 14.60 21.26 -3.31
C LEU A 228 14.02 22.13 -2.20
N ASP A 229 14.62 23.29 -1.93
CA ASP A 229 14.19 24.16 -0.85
C ASP A 229 12.80 24.77 -1.09
N ASP A 230 12.42 24.99 -2.36
CA ASP A 230 11.10 25.51 -2.73
C ASP A 230 9.97 24.51 -2.41
N VAL A 231 10.27 23.21 -2.49
CA VAL A 231 9.29 22.12 -2.27
C VAL A 231 9.53 21.33 -0.98
N ARG A 232 10.52 21.71 -0.17
CA ARG A 232 10.98 20.96 1.01
C ARG A 232 9.85 20.63 1.98
N ASN A 233 8.99 21.61 2.27
CA ASN A 233 7.87 21.43 3.23
C ASN A 233 6.78 20.49 2.71
N GLU A 234 6.46 20.57 1.42
CA GLU A 234 5.49 19.68 0.77
C GLU A 234 6.03 18.24 0.77
N LEU A 235 7.29 18.05 0.38
CA LEU A 235 7.94 16.76 0.35
C LEU A 235 8.09 16.16 1.76
N ALA A 236 8.48 16.96 2.75
CA ALA A 236 8.55 16.52 4.14
C ALA A 236 7.18 16.04 4.65
N SER A 237 6.10 16.76 4.31
CA SER A 237 4.74 16.36 4.65
C SER A 237 4.34 15.06 3.96
N ALA A 238 4.69 14.88 2.68
CA ALA A 238 4.43 13.64 1.95
C ALA A 238 5.21 12.45 2.51
N VAL A 239 6.49 12.64 2.84
CA VAL A 239 7.35 11.63 3.49
C VAL A 239 6.79 11.25 4.85
N ARG A 240 6.41 12.24 5.67
CA ARG A 240 5.76 12.02 6.97
C ARG A 240 4.49 11.21 6.84
N ARG A 241 3.56 11.60 5.96
CA ARG A 241 2.29 10.87 5.74
C ARG A 241 2.53 9.41 5.31
N ARG A 242 3.51 9.19 4.42
CA ARG A 242 3.88 7.83 3.99
C ARG A 242 4.46 7.01 5.15
N GLY A 243 5.35 7.60 5.93
CA GLY A 243 5.95 6.97 7.12
C GLY A 243 4.90 6.63 8.17
N GLU A 244 4.01 7.57 8.50
CA GLU A 244 2.88 7.36 9.40
C GLU A 244 2.03 6.18 8.96
N ARG A 245 1.63 6.12 7.68
CA ARG A 245 0.80 5.02 7.17
C ARG A 245 1.47 3.66 7.35
N LEU A 246 2.74 3.55 6.98
CA LEU A 246 3.50 2.28 7.10
C LEU A 246 3.65 1.85 8.56
N LEU A 247 3.98 2.78 9.45
CA LEU A 247 4.11 2.49 10.87
C LEU A 247 2.75 2.15 11.51
N MET A 248 1.66 2.81 11.11
CA MET A 248 0.31 2.49 11.58
C MET A 248 -0.12 1.08 11.12
N GLU A 249 0.15 0.71 9.87
CA GLU A 249 -0.12 -0.63 9.34
C GLU A 249 0.68 -1.71 10.08
N GLN A 250 1.97 -1.45 10.34
CA GLN A 250 2.81 -2.32 11.16
C GLN A 250 2.27 -2.44 12.59
N GLN A 251 1.99 -1.31 13.26
CA GLN A 251 1.47 -1.28 14.62
C GLN A 251 0.13 -2.01 14.74
N ALA A 252 -0.77 -1.86 13.76
CA ALA A 252 -2.05 -2.56 13.74
C ALA A 252 -1.87 -4.08 13.62
N ARG A 253 -0.95 -4.54 12.75
CA ARG A 253 -0.60 -5.97 12.63
C ARG A 253 0.00 -6.52 13.91
N GLU A 254 0.93 -5.80 14.53
CA GLU A 254 1.55 -6.20 15.81
C GLU A 254 0.51 -6.32 16.92
N LEU A 255 -0.38 -5.33 17.08
CA LEU A 255 -1.45 -5.35 18.08
C LEU A 255 -2.45 -6.49 17.83
N LEU A 256 -2.82 -6.74 16.58
CA LEU A 256 -3.73 -7.82 16.22
C LEU A 256 -3.11 -9.20 16.48
N ALA A 257 -1.82 -9.37 16.16
CA ALA A 257 -1.10 -10.62 16.37
C ALA A 257 -0.85 -10.92 17.86
N ALA A 258 -0.65 -9.89 18.67
CA ALA A 258 -0.46 -10.01 20.11
C ALA A 258 -1.75 -10.26 20.90
N ALA A 259 -2.92 -9.97 20.31
CA ALA A 259 -4.20 -10.12 20.99
C ALA A 259 -4.62 -11.59 21.14
N GLU A 260 -4.86 -12.01 22.39
CA GLU A 260 -5.47 -13.31 22.68
C GLU A 260 -7.00 -13.22 22.52
N VAL A 261 -7.55 -14.01 21.61
CA VAL A 261 -8.99 -13.99 21.28
C VAL A 261 -9.58 -15.39 21.47
N VAL A 262 -10.40 -15.53 22.51
CA VAL A 262 -11.17 -16.77 22.76
C VAL A 262 -12.58 -16.58 22.20
N VAL A 263 -12.90 -17.30 21.12
CA VAL A 263 -14.22 -17.26 20.48
C VAL A 263 -15.05 -18.47 20.94
N LEU A 264 -16.09 -18.20 21.72
CA LEU A 264 -16.95 -19.23 22.31
C LEU A 264 -18.06 -19.73 21.36
N ASP A 265 -18.52 -18.86 20.45
CA ASP A 265 -19.56 -19.21 19.48
C ASP A 265 -18.95 -19.91 18.25
N PRO A 266 -19.35 -21.14 17.91
CA PRO A 266 -18.75 -21.88 16.79
C PRO A 266 -18.91 -21.20 15.43
N ALA A 267 -20.06 -20.56 15.17
CA ALA A 267 -20.31 -19.88 13.90
C ALA A 267 -19.41 -18.64 13.76
N LEU A 268 -19.23 -17.90 14.85
CA LEU A 268 -18.29 -16.78 14.89
C LEU A 268 -16.83 -17.25 14.80
N LYS A 269 -16.49 -18.37 15.43
CA LYS A 269 -15.13 -18.90 15.45
C LYS A 269 -14.62 -19.16 14.03
N ALA A 270 -15.43 -19.83 13.21
CA ALA A 270 -15.08 -20.11 11.82
C ALA A 270 -14.91 -18.80 11.00
N ALA A 271 -15.77 -17.80 11.21
CA ALA A 271 -15.65 -16.50 10.54
C ALA A 271 -14.41 -15.71 10.97
N TRP A 272 -14.07 -15.76 12.27
CA TRP A 272 -12.89 -15.14 12.85
C TRP A 272 -11.59 -15.75 12.31
N GLU A 273 -11.46 -17.07 12.30
CA GLU A 273 -10.25 -17.75 11.81
C GLU A 273 -9.97 -17.37 10.35
N ARG A 274 -10.99 -17.42 9.48
CA ARG A 274 -10.88 -16.96 8.08
C ARG A 274 -10.46 -15.50 7.95
N GLN A 275 -10.96 -14.62 8.83
CA GLN A 275 -10.63 -13.20 8.78
C GLN A 275 -9.21 -12.94 9.27
N ARG A 276 -8.83 -13.55 10.40
CA ARG A 276 -7.50 -13.42 10.99
C ARG A 276 -6.42 -13.91 10.03
N ASP A 277 -6.63 -15.07 9.41
CA ASP A 277 -5.66 -15.61 8.45
C ASP A 277 -5.48 -14.65 7.27
N ARG A 278 -6.58 -14.07 6.74
CA ARG A 278 -6.50 -13.03 5.68
C ARG A 278 -5.70 -11.81 6.12
N LEU A 279 -5.89 -11.33 7.34
CA LEU A 279 -5.20 -10.14 7.87
C LEU A 279 -3.72 -10.37 8.17
N LEU A 280 -3.34 -11.60 8.54
CA LEU A 280 -1.95 -11.93 8.92
C LEU A 280 -1.12 -12.50 7.76
N THR A 281 -1.74 -13.02 6.70
CA THR A 281 -1.04 -13.63 5.55
C THR A 281 -0.91 -12.72 4.34
N GLN A 282 -1.65 -11.59 4.29
CA GLN A 282 -1.47 -10.60 3.22
C GLN A 282 -0.22 -9.73 3.49
N PRO A 283 0.69 -9.61 2.51
CA PRO A 283 1.94 -8.83 2.66
C PRO A 283 1.69 -7.34 2.94
#